data_AF-A0A225C624-F1
#
_entry.id   AF-A0A225C624-F1
#
_cell.length_a   1.000
_cell.length_b   1.000
_cell.length_c   1.000
_cell.angle_alpha   90.00
_cell.angle_beta   90.00
_cell.angle_gamma   90.00
#
_symmetry.space_group_name_H-M   'P 1'
#
loop_
_entity.id
_entity.type
_entity.pdbx_description
1 polymer ?
#
loop_
_entity_poly.entity_id
_entity_poly.type
_entity_poly.pdbx_seq_one_letter_code
_entity_poly.pdbx_strand_id
1 'polypeptide(L)'
;MAKDPQVPRPTKKSEHTIVFASESARKGWQDLTATIRGPLADAWDFLTRTPTERTPTNYPLKGEELGIVTRAGTRHVRWQHKPTARGDARIWFYVEGQTVFLEQVHTRHPNQTK
;
A
#
# COMPACT_ATOMS: atom_id res chain seq x y z
N MET A 1 -18.15 -29.30 11.31
CA MET A 1 -18.15 -28.45 12.52
C MET A 1 -18.68 -27.09 12.12
N ALA A 2 -19.73 -26.58 12.80
CA ALA A 2 -20.15 -25.21 12.61
C ALA A 2 -19.02 -24.31 13.10
N LYS A 3 -18.61 -23.33 12.28
CA LYS A 3 -17.59 -22.35 12.70
C LYS A 3 -18.21 -21.47 13.78
N ASP A 4 -17.50 -21.27 14.88
CA ASP A 4 -17.87 -20.29 15.89
C ASP A 4 -18.05 -18.91 15.22
N PRO A 5 -18.99 -18.07 15.71
CA PRO A 5 -19.22 -16.75 15.14
C PRO A 5 -17.93 -15.91 15.27
N GLN A 6 -17.45 -15.39 14.13
CA GLN A 6 -16.27 -14.54 14.11
C GLN A 6 -16.60 -13.13 14.60
N VAL A 7 -15.75 -12.57 15.45
CA VAL A 7 -15.84 -11.16 15.86
C VAL A 7 -15.16 -10.30 14.79
N PRO A 8 -15.86 -9.35 14.13
CA PRO A 8 -15.23 -8.46 13.16
C PRO A 8 -14.27 -7.49 13.85
N ARG A 9 -13.16 -7.12 13.18
CA ARG A 9 -12.21 -6.11 13.69
C ARG A 9 -12.90 -4.75 13.78
N PRO A 10 -13.00 -4.13 14.98
CA PRO A 10 -13.47 -2.76 15.09
C PRO A 10 -12.49 -1.80 14.43
N THR A 11 -12.99 -0.80 13.69
CA THR A 11 -12.17 0.23 13.05
C THR A 11 -12.29 1.55 13.81
N LYS A 12 -11.16 2.26 13.98
CA LYS A 12 -11.17 3.62 14.52
C LYS A 12 -11.54 4.61 13.42
N LYS A 13 -12.24 5.70 13.76
CA LYS A 13 -12.49 6.82 12.82
C LYS A 13 -11.20 7.45 12.27
N SER A 14 -10.10 7.32 13.00
CA SER A 14 -8.79 7.84 12.63
C SER A 14 -7.97 6.88 11.74
N GLU A 15 -8.44 5.65 11.51
CA GLU A 15 -7.76 4.73 10.60
C GLU A 15 -7.97 5.18 9.15
N HIS A 16 -6.91 5.09 8.35
CA HIS A 16 -7.04 5.32 6.93
C HIS A 16 -7.80 4.18 6.28
N THR A 17 -8.64 4.52 5.31
CA THR A 17 -9.23 3.54 4.40
C THR A 17 -8.25 3.25 3.27
N ILE A 18 -8.12 2.00 2.85
CA ILE A 18 -7.30 1.63 1.69
C ILE A 18 -8.22 1.34 0.50
N VAL A 19 -7.94 1.96 -0.63
CA VAL A 19 -8.66 1.73 -1.90
C VAL A 19 -7.69 1.47 -3.05
N PHE A 20 -8.16 0.78 -4.08
CA PHE A 20 -7.38 0.59 -5.31
C PHE A 20 -7.61 1.76 -6.27
N ALA A 21 -6.54 2.44 -6.69
CA ALA A 21 -6.60 3.47 -7.72
C ALA A 21 -6.45 2.91 -9.14
N SER A 22 -6.20 1.61 -9.27
CA SER A 22 -6.09 0.92 -10.55
C SER A 22 -6.42 -0.57 -10.42
N GLU A 23 -6.85 -1.16 -11.54
CA GLU A 23 -7.10 -2.60 -11.64
C GLU A 23 -5.79 -3.42 -11.53
N SER A 24 -4.66 -2.86 -11.98
CA SER A 24 -3.35 -3.50 -11.82
C SER A 24 -2.92 -3.58 -10.35
N ALA A 25 -3.19 -2.53 -9.54
CA ALA A 25 -2.94 -2.58 -8.10
C ALA A 25 -3.78 -3.67 -7.42
N ARG A 26 -5.05 -3.83 -7.83
CA ARG A 26 -5.93 -4.89 -7.31
C ARG A 26 -5.37 -6.28 -7.58
N LYS A 27 -4.94 -6.54 -8.82
CA LYS A 27 -4.32 -7.82 -9.21
C LYS A 27 -3.02 -8.08 -8.45
N GLY A 28 -2.11 -7.10 -8.43
CA GLY A 28 -0.84 -7.23 -7.69
C GLY A 28 -1.04 -7.48 -6.19
N TRP A 29 -2.05 -6.85 -5.58
CA TRP A 29 -2.42 -7.11 -4.18
C TRP A 29 -2.90 -8.54 -3.97
N GLN A 30 -3.73 -9.08 -4.87
CA GLN A 30 -4.17 -10.47 -4.82
C GLN A 30 -3.00 -11.44 -4.94
N ASP A 31 -2.08 -11.20 -5.86
CA ASP A 31 -0.88 -12.02 -6.04
C ASP A 31 0.04 -11.99 -4.80
N LEU A 32 0.23 -10.81 -4.18
CA LEU A 32 0.94 -10.71 -2.91
C LEU A 32 0.21 -11.41 -1.78
N THR A 33 -1.13 -11.35 -1.74
CA THR A 33 -1.93 -12.05 -0.72
C THR A 33 -1.76 -13.57 -0.82
N ALA A 34 -1.58 -14.09 -2.04
CA ALA A 34 -1.34 -15.51 -2.29
C ALA A 34 0.07 -15.96 -1.88
N THR A 35 1.06 -15.06 -1.90
CA THR A 35 2.48 -15.42 -1.76
C THR A 35 3.12 -14.98 -0.43
N ILE A 36 2.71 -13.83 0.12
CA ILE A 36 3.27 -13.21 1.32
C ILE A 36 2.16 -12.66 2.26
N ARG A 37 1.11 -13.46 2.50
CA ARG A 37 -0.09 -13.06 3.27
C ARG A 37 0.21 -12.37 4.60
N GLY A 38 1.12 -12.93 5.40
CA GLY A 38 1.49 -12.36 6.71
C GLY A 38 2.07 -10.95 6.57
N PRO A 39 3.20 -10.78 5.86
CA PRO A 39 3.77 -9.46 5.60
C PRO A 39 2.81 -8.46 4.94
N LEU A 40 1.88 -8.92 4.09
CA LEU A 40 0.89 -8.05 3.48
C LEU A 40 -0.18 -7.59 4.48
N ALA A 41 -0.53 -8.41 5.47
CA ALA A 41 -1.39 -8.00 6.57
C ALA A 41 -0.70 -6.93 7.44
N ASP A 42 0.59 -7.11 7.75
CA ASP A 42 1.38 -6.10 8.46
C ASP A 42 1.47 -4.78 7.67
N ALA A 43 1.62 -4.86 6.34
CA ALA A 43 1.58 -3.70 5.46
C ALA A 43 0.20 -3.01 5.48
N TRP A 44 -0.90 -3.76 5.54
CA TRP A 44 -2.24 -3.20 5.72
C TRP A 44 -2.32 -2.42 7.04
N ASP A 45 -1.89 -3.02 8.15
CA ASP A 45 -1.95 -2.38 9.48
C ASP A 45 -1.09 -1.12 9.55
N PHE A 46 0.08 -1.14 8.90
CA PHE A 46 0.92 0.04 8.78
C PHE A 46 0.23 1.15 7.96
N LEU A 47 -0.29 0.82 6.77
CA LEU A 47 -0.89 1.81 5.87
C LEU A 47 -2.14 2.47 6.45
N THR A 48 -2.89 1.77 7.30
CA THR A 48 -4.07 2.36 7.93
C THR A 48 -3.76 3.17 9.18
N ARG A 49 -2.66 2.86 9.86
CA ARG A 49 -2.24 3.56 11.07
C ARG A 49 -1.35 4.77 10.78
N THR A 50 -0.29 4.60 9.98
CA THR A 50 0.75 5.62 9.76
C THR A 50 1.34 5.59 8.33
N PRO A 51 0.52 5.75 7.27
CA PRO A 51 0.97 5.57 5.88
C PRO A 51 2.12 6.50 5.47
N THR A 52 2.25 7.68 6.08
CA THR A 52 3.28 8.67 5.76
C THR A 52 4.42 8.71 6.76
N GLU A 53 4.53 7.72 7.66
CA GLU A 53 5.68 7.59 8.55
C GLU A 53 6.89 7.08 7.77
N ARG A 54 8.02 7.80 7.85
CA ARG A 54 9.24 7.40 7.14
C ARG A 54 9.97 6.30 7.90
N THR A 55 10.18 5.16 7.24
CA THR A 55 10.92 4.02 7.77
C THR A 55 11.86 3.46 6.68
N PRO A 56 12.77 2.52 6.99
CA PRO A 56 13.57 1.85 5.97
C PRO A 56 12.73 1.10 4.91
N THR A 57 11.47 0.78 5.22
CA THR A 57 10.53 0.12 4.31
C THR A 57 9.43 1.02 3.80
N ASN A 58 9.31 2.26 4.27
CA ASN A 58 8.28 3.21 3.83
C ASN A 58 8.86 4.60 3.60
N TYR A 59 8.86 5.07 2.35
CA TYR A 59 9.45 6.36 2.02
C TYR A 59 8.85 6.95 0.75
N PRO A 60 8.83 8.28 0.60
CA PRO A 60 8.43 8.90 -0.64
C PRO A 60 9.47 8.61 -1.73
N LEU A 61 8.99 8.37 -2.94
CA LEU A 61 9.85 8.33 -4.12
C LEU A 61 10.36 9.74 -4.41
N LYS A 62 11.54 9.81 -5.03
CA LYS A 62 12.21 11.06 -5.38
C LYS A 62 12.13 11.32 -6.88
N GLY A 63 12.34 12.57 -7.27
CA GLY A 63 12.29 13.03 -8.67
C GLY A 63 10.90 13.47 -9.10
N GLU A 64 10.81 14.34 -10.09
CA GLU A 64 9.52 14.89 -10.55
C GLU A 64 8.65 13.84 -11.22
N GLU A 65 9.26 12.92 -11.97
CA GLU A 65 8.55 11.89 -12.75
C GLU A 65 8.02 10.73 -11.88
N LEU A 66 8.79 10.36 -10.85
CA LEU A 66 8.48 9.21 -9.99
C LEU A 66 7.94 9.60 -8.62
N GLY A 67 8.34 10.75 -8.07
CA GLY A 67 7.92 11.20 -6.74
C GLY A 67 6.54 11.85 -6.70
N ILE A 68 5.98 12.23 -7.85
CA ILE A 68 4.67 12.87 -7.95
C ILE A 68 3.72 12.01 -8.80
N VAL A 69 2.48 11.87 -8.34
CA VAL A 69 1.38 11.28 -9.10
C VAL A 69 0.26 12.32 -9.24
N THR A 70 -0.26 12.49 -10.45
CA THR A 70 -1.40 13.38 -10.70
C THR A 70 -2.67 12.55 -10.86
N ARG A 71 -3.68 12.79 -10.03
CA ARG A 71 -4.99 12.14 -10.09
C ARG A 71 -6.09 13.19 -10.02
N ALA A 72 -7.01 13.13 -10.98
CA ALA A 72 -8.09 14.12 -11.14
C ALA A 72 -7.60 15.60 -11.13
N GLY A 73 -6.40 15.85 -11.68
CA GLY A 73 -5.80 17.20 -11.72
C GLY A 73 -5.04 17.60 -10.45
N THR A 74 -5.13 16.82 -9.37
CA THR A 74 -4.40 17.05 -8.12
C THR A 74 -3.08 16.30 -8.12
N ARG A 75 -2.00 16.98 -7.67
CA ARG A 75 -0.67 16.39 -7.51
C ARG A 75 -0.53 15.84 -6.09
N HIS A 76 -0.12 14.59 -5.98
CA HIS A 76 0.17 13.93 -4.70
C HIS A 76 1.60 13.41 -4.67
N VAL A 77 2.17 13.33 -3.47
CA VAL A 77 3.45 12.66 -3.25
C VAL A 77 3.23 11.15 -3.37
N ARG A 78 4.00 10.51 -4.25
CA ARG A 78 4.03 9.05 -4.39
C ARG A 78 4.95 8.45 -3.32
N TRP A 79 4.40 7.52 -2.57
CA TRP A 79 5.08 6.74 -1.55
C TRP A 79 5.35 5.33 -2.03
N GLN A 80 6.45 4.75 -1.53
CA GLN A 80 6.80 3.35 -1.72
C GLN A 80 6.85 2.66 -0.36
N HIS A 81 6.06 1.60 -0.21
CA HIS A 81 6.14 0.67 0.90
C HIS A 81 6.70 -0.67 0.44
N LYS A 82 7.61 -1.25 1.22
CA LYS A 82 8.17 -2.59 1.04
C LYS A 82 7.52 -3.52 2.08
N PRO A 83 6.63 -4.44 1.68
CA PRO A 83 6.00 -5.38 2.63
C PRO A 83 7.01 -6.21 3.42
N THR A 84 8.21 -6.45 2.85
CA THR A 84 9.32 -7.08 3.54
C THR A 84 10.60 -6.28 3.31
N ALA A 85 11.48 -6.23 4.31
CA ALA A 85 12.72 -5.46 4.24
C ALA A 85 13.67 -5.95 3.14
N ARG A 86 13.77 -7.28 2.95
CA ARG A 86 14.66 -7.93 1.99
C ARG A 86 13.98 -8.38 0.70
N GLY A 87 12.65 -8.25 0.58
CA GLY A 87 11.93 -8.69 -0.61
C GLY A 87 11.88 -7.62 -1.71
N ASP A 88 11.46 -8.08 -2.88
CA ASP A 88 11.39 -7.27 -4.09
C ASP A 88 10.04 -6.58 -4.30
N ALA A 89 9.00 -7.02 -3.60
CA ALA A 89 7.68 -6.42 -3.71
C ALA A 89 7.69 -4.94 -3.32
N ARG A 90 6.94 -4.12 -4.06
CA ARG A 90 6.73 -2.69 -3.81
C ARG A 90 5.26 -2.36 -3.91
N ILE A 91 4.76 -1.58 -2.96
CA ILE A 91 3.43 -0.98 -3.01
C ILE A 91 3.66 0.51 -3.22
N TRP A 92 3.22 1.01 -4.36
CA TRP A 92 3.19 2.44 -4.65
C TRP A 92 1.81 2.99 -4.33
N PHE A 93 1.77 4.06 -3.57
CA PHE A 93 0.54 4.67 -3.11
C PHE A 93 0.67 6.17 -2.95
N TYR A 94 -0.47 6.82 -2.77
CA TYR A 94 -0.53 8.20 -2.31
C TYR A 94 -1.66 8.33 -1.28
N VAL A 95 -1.64 9.43 -0.54
CA VAL A 95 -2.66 9.72 0.49
C VAL A 95 -3.42 10.97 0.09
N GLU A 96 -4.74 10.92 0.19
CA GLU A 96 -5.64 12.07 0.07
C GLU A 96 -6.68 12.00 1.20
N GLY A 97 -6.68 13.00 2.06
CA GLY A 97 -7.47 12.99 3.30
C GLY A 97 -7.13 11.77 4.17
N GLN A 98 -8.16 11.00 4.55
CA GLN A 98 -8.04 9.78 5.35
C GLN A 98 -7.99 8.51 4.47
N THR A 99 -7.64 8.64 3.19
CA THR A 99 -7.65 7.51 2.24
C THR A 99 -6.27 7.27 1.66
N VAL A 100 -5.82 6.02 1.72
CA VAL A 100 -4.64 5.50 1.05
C VAL A 100 -5.07 4.89 -0.28
N PHE A 101 -4.55 5.45 -1.37
CA PHE A 101 -4.82 5.00 -2.72
C PHE A 101 -3.66 4.15 -3.22
N LEU A 102 -3.88 2.84 -3.35
CA LEU A 102 -2.91 1.92 -3.94
C LEU A 102 -2.87 2.15 -5.45
N GLU A 103 -1.80 2.77 -5.92
CA GLU A 103 -1.62 3.13 -7.32
C GLU A 103 -1.10 1.95 -8.14
N GLN A 104 -0.04 1.30 -7.64
CA GLN A 104 0.58 0.12 -8.25
C GLN A 104 1.05 -0.83 -7.16
N VAL A 105 0.87 -2.13 -7.37
CA VAL A 105 1.37 -3.17 -6.47
C VAL A 105 2.20 -4.13 -7.30
N HIS A 106 3.50 -4.16 -7.02
CA HIS A 106 4.48 -4.96 -7.75
C HIS A 106 4.87 -6.17 -6.91
N THR A 107 4.83 -7.35 -7.52
CA THR A 107 5.31 -8.61 -6.91
C THR A 107 6.82 -8.79 -6.99
N ARG A 108 7.49 -7.94 -7.79
CA ARG A 108 8.95 -7.88 -7.99
C ARG A 108 9.40 -6.43 -8.01
N HIS A 109 10.71 -6.21 -8.01
CA HIS A 109 11.26 -4.86 -8.05
C HIS A 109 10.85 -4.18 -9.36
N PRO A 110 10.18 -3.02 -9.33
CA PRO A 110 9.90 -2.27 -10.54
C PRO A 110 11.23 -1.80 -11.14
N ASN A 111 11.36 -1.90 -12.47
CA ASN A 111 12.57 -1.46 -13.16
C ASN A 111 12.77 0.06 -13.04
N GLN A 112 11.70 0.82 -12.80
CA GLN A 112 11.73 2.27 -12.63
C GLN A 112 12.50 2.73 -11.39
N THR A 113 12.72 1.85 -10.40
CA THR A 113 13.49 2.18 -9.19
C THR A 113 14.70 1.27 -8.98
N LYS A 114 15.06 0.48 -10.00
CA LYS A 114 16.32 -0.27 -10.00
C LYS A 114 17.53 0.66 -10.01
#